data_AF-A0AAW7XCA7-F1
#
_entry.id   AF-A0AAW7XCA7-F1
#
_cell.length_a   1.000
_cell.length_b   1.000
_cell.length_c   1.000
_cell.angle_alpha   90.00
_cell.angle_beta   90.00
_cell.angle_gamma   90.00
#
_symmetry.space_group_name_H-M   'P 1'
#
loop_
_entity.id
_entity.type
_entity.pdbx_description
1 polymer ?
#
loop_
_entity_poly.entity_id
_entity_poly.type
_entity_poly.pdbx_seq_one_letter_code
_entity_poly.pdbx_strand_id
1 'polypeptide(L)' 'MSKSEKRQFKLYAGRLGGNIESNFMSLFVLMDKITVYDEKLILIKTGIKKQQISNTKAHLYRQILISLRLSPIHQNSIT' A
#
# COMPACT_ATOMS: atom_id res chain seq x y z
N MET A 1 1.96 -10.34 -4.32
CA MET A 1 1.64 -10.53 -2.89
C MET A 1 0.55 -11.58 -2.76
N SER A 2 0.78 -12.57 -1.91
CA SER A 2 -0.20 -13.56 -1.47
C SER A 2 -1.34 -12.92 -0.66
N LYS A 3 -2.45 -13.65 -0.48
CA LYS A 3 -3.58 -13.21 0.36
C LYS A 3 -3.12 -12.89 1.79
N SER A 4 -2.19 -13.67 2.33
CA SER A 4 -1.64 -13.49 3.68
C SER A 4 -0.80 -12.22 3.79
N GLU A 5 0.08 -11.95 2.82
CA GLU A 5 0.89 -10.72 2.79
C GLU A 5 0.00 -9.47 2.66
N LYS A 6 -1.04 -9.51 1.82
CA LYS A 6 -1.99 -8.39 1.69
C LYS A 6 -2.73 -8.11 3.00
N ARG A 7 -3.14 -9.17 3.71
CA ARG A 7 -3.79 -9.04 5.03
C ARG A 7 -2.82 -8.46 6.06
N GLN A 8 -1.60 -8.96 6.12
CA GLN A 8 -0.57 -8.46 7.03
C GLN A 8 -0.27 -6.99 6.75
N PHE A 9 -0.15 -6.59 5.48
CA PHE A 9 0.05 -5.20 5.09
C PHE A 9 -1.10 -4.29 5.55
N LYS A 10 -2.37 -4.71 5.36
CA LYS A 10 -3.55 -3.98 5.85
C LYS A 10 -3.50 -3.78 7.37
N LEU A 11 -3.11 -4.81 8.12
CA LEU A 11 -2.98 -4.73 9.59
C LEU A 11 -1.80 -3.83 10.00
N TYR A 12 -0.67 -3.91 9.29
CA TYR A 12 0.49 -3.04 9.50
C TYR A 12 0.12 -1.57 9.27
N ALA A 13 -0.49 -1.25 8.13
CA ALA A 13 -0.90 0.10 7.79
C ALA A 13 -1.93 0.65 8.79
N GLY A 14 -2.88 -0.19 9.25
CA GLY A 14 -3.86 0.22 10.26
C GLY A 14 -3.28 0.56 11.64
N ARG A 15 -2.01 0.22 11.92
CA ARG A 15 -1.32 0.55 13.17
C ARG A 15 -0.49 1.84 13.10
N LEU A 16 -0.32 2.44 11.92
CA LEU A 16 0.55 3.61 11.73
C LEU A 16 -0.09 4.94 12.21
N GLY A 17 -1.40 5.10 12.05
CA GLY A 17 -2.21 6.18 12.64
C GLY A 17 -2.05 7.56 11.98
N GLY A 18 -3.13 8.10 11.37
CA GLY A 18 -3.19 9.51 10.92
C GLY A 18 -4.01 9.76 9.64
N ASN A 19 -4.40 11.03 9.41
CA ASN A 19 -5.22 11.46 8.25
C ASN A 19 -4.45 11.50 6.90
N ILE A 20 -3.11 11.58 6.94
CA ILE A 20 -2.23 11.62 5.76
C ILE A 20 -2.13 10.23 5.09
N GLU A 21 -2.59 9.19 5.79
CA GLU A 21 -2.41 7.77 5.46
C GLU A 21 -3.53 7.21 4.57
N SER A 22 -4.65 7.93 4.43
CA SER A 22 -5.80 7.48 3.65
C SER A 22 -5.48 7.33 2.15
N ASN A 23 -4.59 8.17 1.61
CA ASN A 23 -4.31 8.22 0.18
C ASN A 23 -3.57 6.96 -0.33
N PHE A 24 -2.47 6.55 0.32
CA PHE A 24 -1.73 5.37 -0.13
C PHE A 24 -2.52 4.08 0.14
N MET A 25 -3.30 4.05 1.22
CA MET A 25 -4.14 2.91 1.55
C MET A 25 -5.31 2.78 0.57
N SER A 26 -5.94 3.90 0.18
CA SER A 26 -6.97 3.93 -0.87
C SER A 26 -6.40 3.47 -2.21
N LEU A 27 -5.18 3.91 -2.55
CA LEU A 27 -4.47 3.44 -3.73
C LEU A 27 -4.23 1.92 -3.67
N PHE A 28 -3.77 1.39 -2.53
CA PHE A 28 -3.58 -0.05 -2.35
C PHE A 28 -4.88 -0.84 -2.55
N VAL A 29 -5.98 -0.42 -1.93
CA VAL A 29 -7.28 -1.10 -2.07
C VAL A 29 -7.78 -1.06 -3.51
N LEU A 30 -7.58 0.05 -4.23
CA LEU A 30 -7.95 0.13 -5.64
C LEU A 30 -7.07 -0.78 -6.50
N MET A 31 -5.76 -0.71 -6.33
CA MET A 31 -4.79 -1.53 -7.07
C MET A 31 -4.97 -3.03 -6.84
N ASP A 32 -5.50 -3.43 -5.68
CA ASP A 32 -5.84 -4.81 -5.36
C ASP A 32 -7.07 -5.33 -6.14
N LYS A 33 -7.93 -4.42 -6.60
CA LYS A 33 -9.19 -4.74 -7.32
C LYS A 33 -9.07 -4.68 -8.84
N ILE A 34 -8.16 -3.85 -9.36
CA ILE A 34 -8.00 -3.65 -10.80
C ILE A 34 -6.90 -4.56 -11.34
N THR A 35 -7.11 -5.12 -12.53
CA THR A 35 -6.13 -5.96 -13.23
C THR A 35 -5.23 -5.15 -14.17
N VAL A 36 -5.73 -4.01 -14.66
CA VAL A 36 -5.03 -3.09 -15.55
C VAL A 36 -4.88 -1.74 -14.87
N TYR A 37 -3.70 -1.14 -15.00
CA TYR A 37 -3.43 0.19 -14.46
C TYR A 37 -4.20 1.26 -15.23
N ASP A 38 -5.00 2.05 -14.52
CA ASP A 38 -5.70 3.22 -15.08
C ASP A 38 -5.56 4.41 -14.11
N GLU A 39 -4.79 5.41 -14.54
CA GLU A 39 -4.56 6.63 -13.75
C GLU A 39 -5.83 7.47 -13.59
N LYS A 40 -6.71 7.51 -14.59
CA LYS A 40 -7.99 8.24 -14.50
C LYS A 40 -8.88 7.60 -13.44
N LEU A 41 -8.92 6.27 -13.41
CA LEU A 41 -9.67 5.53 -12.40
C LEU A 41 -9.12 5.78 -10.99
N ILE A 42 -7.79 5.85 -10.83
CA ILE A 42 -7.15 6.21 -9.55
C ILE A 42 -7.62 7.59 -9.08
N LEU A 43 -7.57 8.60 -9.94
CA LEU A 43 -8.01 9.96 -9.62
C LEU A 43 -9.47 10.00 -9.15
N ILE A 44 -10.35 9.30 -9.85
CA ILE A 44 -11.80 9.28 -9.56
C ILE A 44 -12.11 8.53 -8.26
N LYS A 45 -11.43 7.41 -7.99
CA LYS A 45 -11.79 6.50 -6.89
C LYS A 45 -11.06 6.75 -5.58
N THR A 46 -9.96 7.49 -5.58
CA THR A 46 -9.11 7.68 -4.39
C THR A 46 -9.06 9.12 -3.89
N GLY A 47 -9.53 10.10 -4.68
CA GLY A 47 -9.43 11.53 -4.34
C GLY A 47 -7.98 12.07 -4.36
N ILE A 48 -7.00 11.26 -4.77
CA ILE A 48 -5.60 11.67 -4.90
C ILE A 48 -5.49 12.71 -6.01
N LYS A 49 -4.80 13.83 -5.75
CA LYS A 49 -4.51 14.83 -6.79
C LYS A 49 -3.48 14.28 -7.77
N LYS A 50 -3.58 14.62 -9.05
CA LYS A 50 -2.64 14.18 -10.11
C LYS A 50 -1.17 14.42 -9.74
N GLN A 51 -0.86 15.58 -9.16
CA GLN A 51 0.49 15.93 -8.70
C GLN A 51 1.02 15.03 -7.57
N GLN A 52 0.14 14.40 -6.78
CA GLN A 52 0.50 13.56 -5.65
C GLN A 52 0.68 12.08 -6.03
N ILE A 53 0.19 11.65 -7.20
CA ILE A 53 0.20 10.24 -7.62
C ILE A 53 1.60 9.61 -7.54
N SER A 54 2.63 10.30 -8.02
CA SER A 54 4.00 9.78 -7.99
C SER A 54 4.48 9.55 -6.56
N ASN A 55 4.27 10.53 -5.68
CA ASN A 55 4.63 10.45 -4.27
C ASN A 55 3.83 9.37 -3.54
N THR A 56 2.53 9.24 -3.83
CA THR A 56 1.69 8.21 -3.23
C THR A 56 2.09 6.81 -3.68
N LYS A 57 2.49 6.62 -4.96
CA LYS A 57 3.05 5.33 -5.44
C LYS A 57 4.37 5.01 -4.74
N ALA A 58 5.29 5.96 -4.66
CA ALA A 58 6.56 5.78 -3.98
C ALA A 58 6.37 5.47 -2.49
N HIS A 59 5.44 6.17 -1.82
CA HIS A 59 5.11 5.92 -0.43
C HIS A 59 4.50 4.53 -0.24
N LEU A 60 3.50 4.15 -1.04
CA LEU A 60 2.90 2.81 -1.02
C LEU A 60 3.96 1.72 -1.17
N TYR A 61 4.84 1.87 -2.15
CA TYR A 61 5.92 0.91 -2.39
C TYR A 61 6.85 0.78 -1.18
N ARG A 62 7.31 1.89 -0.61
CA ARG A 62 8.15 1.88 0.60
C ARG A 62 7.46 1.19 1.77
N GLN A 63 6.17 1.47 2.01
CA GLN A 63 5.42 0.85 3.10
C GLN A 63 5.25 -0.66 2.89
N ILE A 64 4.99 -1.11 1.67
CA ILE A 64 4.92 -2.54 1.34
C ILE A 64 6.25 -3.22 1.67
N LEU A 65 7.38 -2.64 1.25
CA LEU A 65 8.71 -3.21 1.53
C LEU A 65 9.00 -3.31 3.03
N ILE A 66 8.70 -2.26 3.81
CA ILE A 66 8.88 -2.28 5.27
C ILE A 66 8.01 -3.37 5.88
N SER A 67 6.74 -3.44 5.49
CA SER A 67 5.79 -4.42 6.00
C SER A 67 6.22 -5.86 5.71
N LEU A 68 6.74 -6.13 4.51
CA LEU A 68 7.26 -7.44 4.13
C LEU A 68 8.49 -7.82 4.97
N ARG A 69 9.41 -6.88 5.25
CA ARG A 69 10.59 -7.11 6.11
C ARG A 69 10.22 -7.41 7.55
N LEU A 70 9.16 -6.79 8.05
CA LEU A 70 8.64 -7.02 9.41
C LEU A 70 7.80 -8.30 9.51
N SER A 71 7.47 -8.95 8.39
CA SER A 71 6.72 -10.20 8.39
C SER A 71 7.55 -11.31 9.04
N PRO A 72 7.00 -12.09 10.00
CA PRO A 72 7.71 -13.20 10.64
C PRO A 72 8.26 -14.22 9.63
N ILE A 73 7.61 -14.35 8.48
CA ILE A 73 8.00 -15.24 7.37
C ILE A 73 9.40 -14.87 6.82
N HIS A 74 9.78 -13.59 6.87
CA HIS A 74 11.07 -13.08 6.39
C HIS A 74 12.08 -12.82 7.53
N GLN A 75 11.75 -13.10 8.79
CA GLN A 75 12.66 -12.94 9.94
C GLN A 75 13.68 -14.11 10.07
N ASN A 76 13.63 -15.11 9.19
CA ASN A 76 14.49 -16.30 9.24
C ASN A 76 15.89 -16.11 8.60
N SER A 77 16.64 -15.06 8.95
CA SER A 77 18.06 -15.00 8.53
C SER A 77 18.96 -14.13 9.41
N ILE A 78 18.76 -14.11 10.73
CA ILE A 78 19.83 -13.77 11.67
C ILE A 78 19.65 -14.71 12.87
N THR A 79 20.25 -15.91 12.78
CA THR A 79 20.62 -16.73 13.93
C THR A 79 22.13 -16.59 14.10
#